data_AF-A0AA38XA64-F1
#
_entry.id   AF-A0AA38XA64-F1
#
_cell.length_a   1.000
_cell.length_b   1.000
_cell.length_c   1.000
_cell.angle_alpha   90.00
_cell.angle_beta   90.00
_cell.angle_gamma   90.00
#
_symmetry.space_group_name_H-M   'P 1'
#
loop_
_entity.id
_entity.type
_entity.pdbx_description
1 polymer ?
#
loop_
_entity_poly.entity_id
_entity_poly.type
_entity_poly.pdbx_seq_one_letter_code
_entity_poly.pdbx_strand_id
1 'polypeptide(L)'
;MTSDAYTFEPSPPDWLNSTIGFNRSGSFGWEGDGLRGHVFADKMNETVIVAFKGTSVDPANHWKSKDRLNDNLLFSCCCATQRPDPYWYGRVCDCRTDSFQCNSTCLTQELTQEDRYYSTAVAIMRNVSTWYPGASLWTVGHSLGGSLASLMGITFNIPSVSIEAPPQKLAAERLGLTIPPYSADYHIGNTADPVYMGACNGYFSSCSVAGFAFESQCHTGKRCVYDTVQDKGWRLSITNHRINVVIPQVLEAYNSTPVCEADDECVDCYNWNFHNDRH
;
A
#
# COMPACT_ATOMS: atom_id res chain seq x y z
N MET A 1 -9.44 -12.50 2.61
CA MET A 1 -7.99 -12.43 2.94
C MET A 1 -7.51 -11.01 3.20
N THR A 2 -7.60 -10.07 2.24
CA THR A 2 -7.16 -8.67 2.45
C THR A 2 -8.00 -7.93 3.49
N SER A 3 -9.32 -8.12 3.48
CA SER A 3 -10.23 -7.63 4.54
C SER A 3 -9.87 -8.24 5.90
N ASP A 4 -9.67 -9.56 5.92
CA ASP A 4 -9.35 -10.32 7.13
C ASP A 4 -8.03 -9.87 7.80
N ALA A 5 -7.09 -9.30 7.03
CA ALA A 5 -5.83 -8.74 7.55
C ALA A 5 -6.03 -7.58 8.54
N TYR A 6 -7.22 -6.97 8.58
CA TYR A 6 -7.55 -5.90 9.52
C TYR A 6 -7.94 -6.39 10.92
N THR A 7 -8.14 -7.70 11.12
CA THR A 7 -8.59 -8.27 12.39
C THR A 7 -7.72 -9.42 12.86
N PHE A 8 -7.34 -9.42 14.15
CA PHE A 8 -6.55 -10.52 14.67
C PHE A 8 -7.35 -11.81 14.81
N GLU A 9 -8.56 -11.78 15.36
CA GLU A 9 -9.36 -12.99 15.56
C GLU A 9 -10.38 -13.15 14.43
N PRO A 10 -10.63 -14.39 13.96
CA PRO A 10 -11.64 -14.67 12.96
C PRO A 10 -13.04 -14.59 13.57
N SER A 11 -13.45 -13.38 13.96
CA SER A 11 -14.77 -13.09 14.51
C SER A 11 -15.60 -12.32 13.49
N PRO A 12 -16.88 -12.70 13.26
CA PRO A 12 -17.83 -11.86 12.56
C PRO A 12 -18.00 -10.50 13.27
N PRO A 13 -18.35 -9.42 12.55
CA PRO A 13 -18.68 -9.36 11.11
C PRO A 13 -17.46 -9.13 10.19
N ASP A 14 -16.30 -8.83 10.76
CA ASP A 14 -15.15 -8.31 10.02
C ASP A 14 -14.33 -9.40 9.30
N TRP A 15 -14.38 -10.64 9.82
CA TRP A 15 -13.80 -11.81 9.16
C TRP A 15 -14.81 -12.44 8.20
N LEU A 16 -14.52 -12.38 6.89
CA LEU A 16 -15.48 -12.78 5.85
C LEU A 16 -15.59 -14.29 5.65
N ASN A 17 -14.75 -15.08 6.34
CA ASN A 17 -14.69 -16.55 6.30
C ASN A 17 -14.73 -17.14 4.87
N SER A 18 -14.15 -16.42 3.91
CA SER A 18 -14.29 -16.66 2.47
C SER A 18 -12.96 -17.08 1.83
N THR A 19 -12.04 -17.70 2.59
CA THR A 19 -10.67 -18.00 2.15
C THR A 19 -10.56 -19.16 1.15
N ILE A 20 -11.68 -19.65 0.59
CA ILE A 20 -11.77 -20.63 -0.52
C ILE A 20 -10.78 -21.81 -0.37
N GLY A 21 -10.76 -22.45 0.80
CA GLY A 21 -9.92 -23.64 1.06
C GLY A 21 -8.52 -23.36 1.60
N PHE A 22 -8.15 -22.09 1.78
CA PHE A 22 -6.94 -21.70 2.50
C PHE A 22 -7.21 -21.55 4.00
N ASN A 23 -6.31 -22.10 4.82
CA ASN A 23 -6.30 -21.93 6.26
C ASN A 23 -5.44 -20.73 6.65
N ARG A 24 -5.85 -19.98 7.67
CA ARG A 24 -4.98 -18.98 8.31
C ARG A 24 -3.92 -19.71 9.14
N SER A 25 -2.75 -19.93 8.55
CA SER A 25 -1.65 -20.72 9.12
C SER A 25 -0.70 -19.90 10.00
N GLY A 26 -0.71 -18.57 9.89
CA GLY A 26 0.13 -17.69 10.69
C GLY A 26 -0.38 -16.25 10.76
N SER A 27 0.14 -15.49 11.72
CA SER A 27 -0.13 -14.06 11.90
C SER A 27 1.13 -13.35 12.37
N PHE A 28 1.28 -12.06 12.06
CA PHE A 28 2.45 -11.27 12.45
C PHE A 28 2.06 -9.84 12.87
N GLY A 29 2.89 -9.23 13.72
CA GLY A 29 2.79 -7.81 14.10
C GLY A 29 1.71 -7.42 15.12
N TRP A 30 0.89 -8.37 15.58
CA TRP A 30 -0.27 -8.09 16.45
C TRP A 30 0.08 -7.79 17.91
N GLU A 31 1.31 -8.07 18.34
CA GLU A 31 1.80 -7.77 19.69
C GLU A 31 2.20 -6.30 19.89
N GLY A 32 2.30 -5.52 18.81
CA GLY A 32 2.74 -4.13 18.84
C GLY A 32 2.11 -3.28 17.74
N ASP A 33 2.71 -2.12 17.47
CA ASP A 33 2.27 -1.14 16.48
C ASP A 33 2.99 -1.28 15.11
N GLY A 34 3.72 -2.38 14.91
CA GLY A 34 4.44 -2.67 13.67
C GLY A 34 3.55 -3.15 12.53
N LEU A 35 4.18 -3.55 11.42
CA LEU A 35 3.47 -4.10 10.26
C LEU A 35 2.73 -5.39 10.65
N ARG A 36 1.42 -5.42 10.39
CA ARG A 36 0.51 -6.53 10.74
C ARG A 36 0.02 -7.28 9.52
N GLY A 37 -0.43 -8.50 9.73
CA GLY A 37 -1.05 -9.30 8.69
C GLY A 37 -1.12 -10.78 9.03
N HIS A 38 -1.42 -11.57 7.99
CA HIS A 38 -1.64 -13.01 8.10
C HIS A 38 -0.96 -13.79 6.97
N VAL A 39 -0.69 -15.06 7.24
CA VAL A 39 -0.24 -16.04 6.26
C VAL A 39 -1.36 -17.05 6.08
N PHE A 40 -1.80 -17.22 4.85
CA PHE A 40 -2.80 -18.20 4.44
C PHE A 40 -2.13 -19.29 3.63
N ALA A 41 -2.36 -20.56 3.95
CA ALA A 41 -1.84 -21.68 3.17
C ALA A 41 -2.98 -22.60 2.77
N ASP A 42 -2.89 -23.18 1.58
CA ASP A 42 -3.82 -24.24 1.17
C ASP A 42 -3.57 -25.52 2.01
N LYS A 43 -4.41 -26.54 1.82
CA LYS A 43 -4.33 -27.78 2.62
C LYS A 43 -3.00 -28.51 2.47
N MET A 44 -2.34 -28.40 1.30
CA MET A 44 -1.10 -29.08 1.01
C MET A 44 0.14 -28.22 1.29
N ASN A 45 -0.05 -26.95 1.70
CA ASN A 45 1.00 -25.94 1.82
C ASN A 45 1.79 -25.72 0.51
N GLU A 46 1.18 -25.99 -0.65
CA GLU A 46 1.75 -25.78 -1.98
C GLU A 46 1.57 -24.33 -2.45
N THR A 47 0.52 -23.65 -1.98
CA THR A 47 0.28 -22.22 -2.26
C THR A 47 0.14 -21.47 -0.95
N VAL A 48 0.91 -20.39 -0.80
CA VAL A 48 0.93 -19.57 0.40
C VAL A 48 0.71 -18.11 0.01
N ILE A 49 -0.32 -17.51 0.60
CA ILE A 49 -0.72 -16.13 0.39
C ILE A 49 -0.38 -15.32 1.66
N VAL A 50 0.51 -14.34 1.52
CA VAL A 50 0.84 -13.40 2.60
C VAL A 50 0.01 -12.14 2.43
N ALA A 51 -0.88 -11.89 3.39
CA ALA A 51 -1.74 -10.73 3.39
C ALA A 51 -1.20 -9.66 4.35
N PHE A 52 -0.83 -8.49 3.82
CA PHE A 52 -0.42 -7.35 4.61
C PHE A 52 -1.62 -6.45 4.95
N LYS A 53 -1.72 -6.07 6.22
CA LYS A 53 -2.73 -5.11 6.70
C LYS A 53 -2.37 -3.72 6.20
N GLY A 54 -3.37 -2.95 5.75
CA GLY A 54 -3.20 -1.52 5.48
C GLY A 54 -3.40 -0.63 6.70
N THR A 55 -3.58 0.66 6.48
CA THR A 55 -3.59 1.66 7.55
C THR A 55 -4.87 1.61 8.39
N SER A 56 -4.70 1.64 9.71
CA SER A 56 -5.80 1.93 10.65
C SER A 56 -5.71 3.37 11.11
N VAL A 57 -6.68 4.19 10.70
CA VAL A 57 -6.81 5.56 11.20
C VAL A 57 -7.46 5.49 12.59
N ASP A 58 -6.65 5.58 13.64
CA ASP A 58 -7.14 5.71 15.01
C ASP A 58 -7.32 7.20 15.36
N PRO A 59 -8.57 7.65 15.59
CA PRO A 59 -8.82 9.04 15.97
C PRO A 59 -8.26 9.45 17.35
N ALA A 60 -7.92 8.49 18.20
CA ALA A 60 -7.31 8.78 19.50
C ALA A 60 -5.79 8.94 19.42
N ASN A 61 -5.14 8.26 18.47
CA ASN A 61 -3.68 8.18 18.35
C ASN A 61 -3.14 8.71 17.01
N HIS A 62 -3.91 9.61 16.37
CA HIS A 62 -3.69 10.21 15.04
C HIS A 62 -2.22 10.47 14.63
N TRP A 63 -1.33 10.77 15.58
CA TRP A 63 0.01 11.26 15.32
C TRP A 63 1.16 10.25 15.53
N LYS A 64 0.93 9.13 16.25
CA LYS A 64 1.98 8.15 16.62
C LYS A 64 1.96 6.87 15.81
N SER A 65 0.96 6.67 14.95
CA SER A 65 0.84 5.42 14.22
C SER A 65 2.01 5.22 13.26
N LYS A 66 2.69 4.07 13.36
CA LYS A 66 3.71 3.64 12.40
C LYS A 66 3.13 3.41 11.00
N ASP A 67 1.84 3.09 10.88
CA ASP A 67 1.16 3.01 9.58
C ASP A 67 1.32 4.37 8.87
N ARG A 68 0.96 5.47 9.55
CA ARG A 68 1.02 6.83 8.99
C ARG A 68 2.44 7.27 8.67
N LEU A 69 3.41 6.92 9.52
CA LEU A 69 4.82 7.19 9.26
C LEU A 69 5.24 6.57 7.93
N ASN A 70 4.93 5.28 7.73
CA ASN A 70 5.32 4.55 6.53
C ASN A 70 4.52 4.97 5.30
N ASP A 71 3.21 5.26 5.44
CA ASP A 71 2.40 5.88 4.39
C ASP A 71 3.07 7.14 3.84
N ASN A 72 3.44 8.05 4.74
CA ASN A 72 4.04 9.32 4.37
C ASN A 72 5.46 9.18 3.80
N LEU A 73 6.25 8.21 4.26
CA LEU A 73 7.57 7.93 3.69
C LEU A 73 7.47 7.31 2.28
N LEU A 74 6.52 6.40 2.08
CA LEU A 74 6.36 5.68 0.81
C LEU A 74 5.75 6.56 -0.28
N PHE A 75 4.73 7.36 0.06
CA PHE A 75 3.85 7.98 -0.93
C PHE A 75 3.96 9.49 -1.03
N SER A 76 4.78 10.14 -0.20
CA SER A 76 5.06 11.57 -0.37
C SER A 76 6.26 11.80 -1.30
N CYS A 77 6.29 12.97 -1.94
CA CYS A 77 7.39 13.33 -2.83
C CYS A 77 8.71 13.57 -2.09
N CYS A 78 8.69 13.74 -0.77
CA CYS A 78 9.91 13.83 0.04
C CYS A 78 9.62 13.33 1.46
N CYS A 79 9.64 14.21 2.47
CA CYS A 79 9.46 13.86 3.88
C CYS A 79 8.09 14.27 4.43
N ALA A 80 7.04 14.24 3.60
CA ALA A 80 5.68 14.64 3.92
C ALA A 80 5.58 15.95 4.73
N THR A 81 5.41 17.09 4.06
CA THR A 81 5.18 18.35 4.77
C THR A 81 3.69 18.69 4.76
N GLN A 82 2.94 18.30 5.78
CA GLN A 82 1.51 18.62 5.87
C GLN A 82 1.29 19.77 6.86
N ARG A 83 0.46 20.72 6.46
CA ARG A 83 0.21 21.94 7.22
C ARG A 83 -1.27 22.35 7.30
N PRO A 84 -2.27 21.49 7.51
CA PRO A 84 -3.60 22.02 7.78
C PRO A 84 -3.64 22.60 9.20
N ASP A 85 -3.71 23.93 9.34
CA ASP A 85 -4.09 24.60 10.60
C ASP A 85 -5.40 23.99 11.14
N PRO A 86 -5.51 23.61 12.43
CA PRO A 86 -4.56 23.74 13.54
C PRO A 86 -3.64 22.54 13.78
N TYR A 87 -3.68 21.52 12.92
CA TYR A 87 -2.94 20.27 13.08
C TYR A 87 -1.58 20.32 12.37
N TRP A 88 -0.54 20.71 13.11
CA TRP A 88 0.83 20.59 12.61
C TRP A 88 1.30 19.14 12.70
N TYR A 89 1.33 18.44 11.57
CA TYR A 89 1.98 17.15 11.47
C TYR A 89 3.46 17.35 11.14
N GLY A 90 4.34 16.87 12.03
CA GLY A 90 5.78 16.91 11.80
C GLY A 90 6.17 16.15 10.54
N ARG A 91 7.28 16.56 9.91
CA ARG A 91 7.90 15.81 8.82
C ARG A 91 8.26 14.41 9.30
N VAL A 92 8.22 13.44 8.39
CA VAL A 92 8.58 12.04 8.68
C VAL A 92 10.07 11.73 8.53
N CYS A 93 10.81 12.65 7.91
CA CYS A 93 12.27 12.62 7.79
C CYS A 93 12.83 14.04 7.57
N ASP A 94 14.16 14.17 7.54
CA ASP A 94 14.87 15.44 7.34
C ASP A 94 15.63 15.52 5.99
N CYS A 95 15.22 14.74 4.99
CA CYS A 95 15.85 14.72 3.66
C CYS A 95 15.54 15.93 2.77
N ARG A 96 14.64 16.82 3.20
CA ARG A 96 14.27 18.03 2.43
C ARG A 96 15.32 19.11 2.64
N THR A 97 15.95 19.55 1.56
CA THR A 97 16.99 20.59 1.60
C THR A 97 16.44 21.98 1.32
N ASP A 98 15.42 22.11 0.46
CA ASP A 98 14.74 23.37 0.13
C ASP A 98 13.30 23.10 -0.37
N SER A 99 12.62 24.12 -0.89
CA SER A 99 11.34 24.02 -1.58
C SER A 99 11.47 23.21 -2.86
N PHE A 100 10.67 22.14 -2.95
CA PHE A 100 10.70 21.19 -4.06
C PHE A 100 12.09 20.56 -4.32
N GLN A 101 12.95 20.51 -3.29
CA GLN A 101 14.25 19.86 -3.36
C GLN A 101 14.39 18.81 -2.27
N CYS A 102 14.77 17.60 -2.65
CA CYS A 102 14.92 16.48 -1.73
C CYS A 102 16.17 15.66 -2.05
N ASN A 103 16.81 15.16 -1.00
CA ASN A 103 17.97 14.28 -1.12
C ASN A 103 17.52 12.82 -1.30
N SER A 104 17.80 12.24 -2.46
CA SER A 104 17.42 10.86 -2.79
C SER A 104 18.15 9.83 -1.94
N THR A 105 19.45 10.02 -1.70
CA THR A 105 20.27 9.13 -0.86
C THR A 105 19.68 9.03 0.54
N CYS A 106 19.31 10.17 1.12
CA CYS A 106 18.63 10.21 2.41
C CYS A 106 17.27 9.51 2.38
N LEU A 107 16.43 9.73 1.35
CA LEU A 107 15.13 9.06 1.25
C LEU A 107 15.27 7.53 1.19
N THR A 108 16.23 7.03 0.41
CA THR A 108 16.53 5.59 0.36
C THR A 108 16.95 5.05 1.72
N GLN A 109 17.81 5.78 2.45
CA GLN A 109 18.22 5.40 3.81
C GLN A 109 17.03 5.37 4.77
N GLU A 110 16.16 6.38 4.74
CA GLU A 110 14.96 6.46 5.58
C GLU A 110 13.96 5.34 5.30
N LEU A 111 13.82 4.92 4.04
CA LEU A 111 12.94 3.80 3.65
C LEU A 111 13.49 2.42 4.05
N THR A 112 14.81 2.30 4.20
CA THR A 112 15.50 1.02 4.44
C THR A 112 15.90 0.79 5.90
N GLN A 113 15.57 1.71 6.82
CA GLN A 113 15.76 1.48 8.26
C GLN A 113 15.00 0.22 8.71
N GLU A 114 15.55 -0.49 9.70
CA GLU A 114 15.03 -1.81 10.12
C GLU A 114 13.60 -1.76 10.68
N ASP A 115 13.22 -0.63 11.28
CA ASP A 115 11.89 -0.40 11.87
C ASP A 115 10.85 0.10 10.84
N ARG A 116 11.20 0.17 9.55
CA ARG A 116 10.32 0.57 8.45
C ARG A 116 9.62 -0.63 7.85
N TYR A 117 8.45 -0.39 7.29
CA TYR A 117 7.56 -1.45 6.83
C TYR A 117 8.10 -2.21 5.64
N TYR A 118 8.86 -1.57 4.74
CA TYR A 118 9.54 -2.28 3.66
C TYR A 118 10.54 -3.31 4.22
N SER A 119 11.47 -2.89 5.10
CA SER A 119 12.44 -3.79 5.72
C SER A 119 11.78 -4.89 6.56
N THR A 120 10.72 -4.55 7.30
CA THR A 120 9.92 -5.51 8.07
C THR A 120 9.23 -6.54 7.14
N ALA A 121 8.65 -6.10 6.03
CA ALA A 121 8.01 -6.97 5.06
C ALA A 121 9.01 -7.93 4.40
N VAL A 122 10.22 -7.46 4.07
CA VAL A 122 11.31 -8.31 3.56
C VAL A 122 11.67 -9.40 4.57
N ALA A 123 11.79 -9.06 5.85
CA ALA A 123 12.10 -10.03 6.90
C ALA A 123 10.97 -11.08 7.06
N ILE A 124 9.71 -10.66 7.03
CA ILE A 124 8.55 -11.56 7.06
C ILE A 124 8.57 -12.51 5.87
N MET A 125 8.77 -11.99 4.65
CA MET A 125 8.80 -12.82 3.44
C MET A 125 9.95 -13.83 3.45
N ARG A 126 11.14 -13.45 3.94
CA ARG A 126 12.26 -14.39 4.13
C ARG A 126 11.92 -15.53 5.09
N ASN A 127 11.25 -15.22 6.20
CA ASN A 127 10.79 -16.24 7.15
C ASN A 127 9.75 -17.17 6.51
N VAL A 128 8.74 -16.61 5.83
CA VAL A 128 7.71 -17.39 5.13
C VAL A 128 8.34 -18.29 4.08
N SER A 129 9.27 -17.80 3.26
CA SER A 129 9.98 -18.63 2.26
C SER A 129 10.78 -19.77 2.89
N THR A 130 11.26 -19.58 4.12
CA THR A 130 12.00 -20.61 4.87
C THR A 130 11.05 -21.66 5.45
N TRP A 131 9.88 -21.23 5.94
CA TRP A 131 8.87 -22.14 6.53
C TRP A 131 8.11 -22.95 5.48
N TYR A 132 7.98 -22.43 4.26
CA TYR A 132 7.26 -23.05 3.15
C TYR A 132 8.20 -23.27 1.95
N PRO A 133 9.23 -24.13 2.09
CA PRO A 133 10.18 -24.35 1.01
C PRO A 133 9.50 -24.96 -0.21
N GLY A 134 9.64 -24.32 -1.37
CA GLY A 134 9.09 -24.80 -2.64
C GLY A 134 7.62 -24.46 -2.88
N ALA A 135 6.93 -23.77 -1.96
CA ALA A 135 5.58 -23.30 -2.18
C ALA A 135 5.52 -22.14 -3.19
N SER A 136 4.41 -22.03 -3.91
CA SER A 136 4.08 -20.84 -4.70
C SER A 136 3.63 -19.73 -3.75
N LEU A 137 4.45 -18.67 -3.63
CA LEU A 137 4.16 -17.53 -2.77
C LEU A 137 3.42 -16.44 -3.55
N TRP A 138 2.41 -15.85 -2.93
CA TRP A 138 1.66 -14.70 -3.42
C TRP A 138 1.57 -13.65 -2.32
N THR A 139 1.58 -12.38 -2.68
CA THR A 139 1.35 -11.28 -1.74
C THR A 139 0.06 -10.56 -2.06
N VAL A 140 -0.71 -10.23 -1.03
CA VAL A 140 -1.94 -9.47 -1.18
C VAL A 140 -2.06 -8.40 -0.13
N GLY A 141 -2.82 -7.36 -0.41
CA GLY A 141 -3.09 -6.34 0.59
C GLY A 141 -4.06 -5.29 0.12
N HIS A 142 -4.51 -4.45 1.05
CA HIS A 142 -5.35 -3.30 0.79
C HIS A 142 -4.71 -2.03 1.32
N SER A 143 -4.93 -0.89 0.66
CA SER A 143 -4.35 0.40 1.06
C SER A 143 -2.81 0.30 1.19
N LEU A 144 -2.20 0.82 2.27
CA LEU A 144 -0.76 0.64 2.58
C LEU A 144 -0.28 -0.82 2.43
N GLY A 145 -1.08 -1.79 2.88
CA GLY A 145 -0.74 -3.20 2.78
C GLY A 145 -0.72 -3.70 1.34
N GLY A 146 -1.52 -3.11 0.46
CA GLY A 146 -1.52 -3.40 -0.97
C GLY A 146 -0.25 -2.90 -1.65
N SER A 147 0.21 -1.69 -1.32
CA SER A 147 1.48 -1.17 -1.83
C SER A 147 2.67 -2.01 -1.33
N LEU A 148 2.66 -2.43 -0.06
CA LEU A 148 3.67 -3.35 0.47
C LEU A 148 3.63 -4.72 -0.20
N ALA A 149 2.44 -5.24 -0.49
CA ALA A 149 2.28 -6.50 -1.23
C ALA A 149 2.91 -6.40 -2.63
N SER A 150 2.67 -5.30 -3.33
CA SER A 150 3.27 -5.02 -4.64
C SER A 150 4.79 -4.88 -4.58
N LEU A 151 5.31 -4.12 -3.61
CA LEU A 151 6.76 -4.01 -3.36
C LEU A 151 7.39 -5.39 -3.13
N MET A 152 6.77 -6.24 -2.30
CA MET A 152 7.27 -7.60 -2.08
C MET A 152 7.14 -8.49 -3.32
N GLY A 153 6.09 -8.31 -4.12
CA GLY A 153 5.94 -8.97 -5.42
C GLY A 153 7.12 -8.68 -6.34
N ILE A 154 7.55 -7.42 -6.40
CA ILE A 154 8.74 -7.00 -7.16
C ILE A 154 10.03 -7.55 -6.52
N THR A 155 10.23 -7.35 -5.20
CA THR A 155 11.44 -7.75 -4.49
C THR A 155 11.73 -9.25 -4.59
N PHE A 156 10.69 -10.09 -4.54
CA PHE A 156 10.82 -11.55 -4.58
C PHE A 156 10.47 -12.15 -5.95
N ASN A 157 10.08 -11.33 -6.92
CA ASN A 157 9.61 -11.76 -8.24
C ASN A 157 8.47 -12.80 -8.15
N ILE A 158 7.45 -12.47 -7.36
CA ILE A 158 6.26 -13.31 -7.13
C ILE A 158 4.98 -12.54 -7.46
N PRO A 159 3.84 -13.23 -7.71
CA PRO A 159 2.58 -12.55 -7.97
C PRO A 159 2.10 -11.71 -6.78
N SER A 160 1.60 -10.51 -7.08
CA SER A 160 0.99 -9.59 -6.12
C SER A 160 -0.38 -9.11 -6.58
N VAL A 161 -1.33 -9.04 -5.65
CA VAL A 161 -2.66 -8.45 -5.88
C VAL A 161 -2.93 -7.41 -4.80
N SER A 162 -3.00 -6.15 -5.21
CA SER A 162 -3.30 -5.02 -4.34
C SER A 162 -4.72 -4.52 -4.58
N ILE A 163 -5.42 -4.12 -3.52
CA ILE A 163 -6.78 -3.56 -3.58
C ILE A 163 -6.74 -2.13 -3.05
N GLU A 164 -7.21 -1.17 -3.84
CA GLU A 164 -7.21 0.27 -3.50
C GLU A 164 -5.86 0.74 -2.93
N ALA A 165 -4.75 0.23 -3.46
CA ALA A 165 -3.43 0.60 -2.96
C ALA A 165 -3.06 2.02 -3.40
N PRO A 166 -2.41 2.83 -2.53
CA PRO A 166 -1.73 4.04 -2.97
C PRO A 166 -0.70 3.71 -4.07
N PRO A 167 -0.55 4.57 -5.10
CA PRO A 167 0.45 4.41 -6.14
C PRO A 167 1.87 4.34 -5.55
N GLN A 168 2.59 3.26 -5.85
CA GLN A 168 3.82 2.89 -5.13
C GLN A 168 5.10 2.94 -5.97
N LYS A 169 5.02 3.19 -7.29
CA LYS A 169 6.19 3.15 -8.18
C LYS A 169 7.33 4.04 -7.70
N LEU A 170 7.03 5.26 -7.23
CA LEU A 170 7.99 6.16 -6.59
C LEU A 170 8.80 5.50 -5.46
N ALA A 171 8.16 4.71 -4.60
CA ALA A 171 8.82 3.99 -3.53
C ALA A 171 9.73 2.87 -4.09
N ALA A 172 9.24 2.11 -5.07
CA ALA A 172 10.02 1.05 -5.72
C ALA A 172 11.31 1.60 -6.36
N GLU A 173 11.22 2.76 -7.03
CA GLU A 173 12.37 3.43 -7.65
C GLU A 173 13.38 3.90 -6.58
N ARG A 174 12.91 4.53 -5.49
CA ARG A 174 13.77 4.95 -4.37
C ARG A 174 14.48 3.80 -3.68
N LEU A 175 13.83 2.64 -3.62
CA LEU A 175 14.39 1.40 -3.08
C LEU A 175 15.36 0.72 -4.05
N GLY A 176 15.54 1.26 -5.27
CA GLY A 176 16.41 0.69 -6.30
C GLY A 176 15.92 -0.64 -6.86
N LEU A 177 14.61 -0.90 -6.79
CA LEU A 177 14.04 -2.16 -7.28
C LEU A 177 14.07 -2.21 -8.81
N THR A 178 14.46 -3.36 -9.35
CA THR A 178 14.37 -3.61 -10.79
C THR A 178 12.93 -3.96 -11.13
N ILE A 179 12.19 -2.99 -11.66
CA ILE A 179 10.79 -3.20 -12.06
C ILE A 179 10.77 -4.01 -13.37
N PRO A 180 10.19 -5.23 -13.38
CA PRO A 180 10.13 -6.03 -14.60
C PRO A 180 9.20 -5.35 -15.63
N PRO A 181 9.50 -5.42 -16.93
CA PRO A 181 8.57 -4.94 -17.97
C PRO A 181 7.27 -5.75 -18.00
N TYR A 182 7.32 -7.01 -17.53
CA TYR A 182 6.17 -7.88 -17.34
C TYR A 182 6.23 -8.48 -15.95
N SER A 183 5.45 -7.95 -15.02
CA SER A 183 5.28 -8.49 -13.68
C SER A 183 3.87 -9.04 -13.48
N ALA A 184 3.74 -10.05 -12.62
CA ALA A 184 2.44 -10.53 -12.13
C ALA A 184 1.93 -9.65 -10.97
N ASP A 185 2.01 -8.32 -11.15
CA ASP A 185 1.63 -7.31 -10.16
C ASP A 185 0.36 -6.61 -10.63
N TYR A 186 -0.73 -6.80 -9.89
CA TYR A 186 -2.06 -6.32 -10.24
C TYR A 186 -2.60 -5.38 -9.18
N HIS A 187 -2.96 -4.17 -9.59
CA HIS A 187 -3.53 -3.13 -8.74
C HIS A 187 -5.00 -2.91 -9.07
N ILE A 188 -5.88 -3.48 -8.26
CA ILE A 188 -7.32 -3.37 -8.43
C ILE A 188 -7.81 -2.14 -7.66
N GLY A 189 -8.56 -1.26 -8.31
CA GLY A 189 -9.14 -0.10 -7.62
C GLY A 189 -10.33 0.49 -8.33
N ASN A 190 -10.86 1.60 -7.82
CA ASN A 190 -12.00 2.30 -8.43
C ASN A 190 -11.75 3.80 -8.66
N THR A 191 -12.34 4.37 -9.72
CA THR A 191 -12.11 5.76 -10.12
C THR A 191 -12.55 6.81 -9.09
N ALA A 192 -13.42 6.43 -8.14
CA ALA A 192 -13.90 7.31 -7.09
C ALA A 192 -13.14 7.16 -5.75
N ASP A 193 -12.11 6.32 -5.68
CA ASP A 193 -11.16 6.30 -4.57
C ASP A 193 -10.01 7.30 -4.81
N PRO A 194 -9.94 8.42 -4.06
CA PRO A 194 -8.88 9.40 -4.23
C PRO A 194 -7.49 8.87 -3.79
N VAL A 195 -7.39 7.83 -2.97
CA VAL A 195 -6.10 7.24 -2.56
C VAL A 195 -5.51 6.42 -3.69
N TYR A 196 -6.27 5.46 -4.24
CA TYR A 196 -5.86 4.66 -5.39
C TYR A 196 -5.49 5.50 -6.62
N MET A 197 -6.25 6.57 -6.86
CA MET A 197 -6.04 7.48 -7.99
C MET A 197 -4.92 8.51 -7.77
N GLY A 198 -4.26 8.55 -6.60
CA GLY A 198 -3.23 9.56 -6.31
C GLY A 198 -3.76 11.00 -6.22
N ALA A 199 -5.06 11.17 -5.95
CA ALA A 199 -5.76 12.45 -5.93
C ALA A 199 -6.00 13.00 -4.50
N CYS A 200 -5.58 12.27 -3.47
CA CYS A 200 -5.78 12.66 -2.06
C CYS A 200 -4.62 13.51 -1.50
N ASN A 201 -4.21 14.55 -2.24
CA ASN A 201 -3.04 15.39 -1.94
C ASN A 201 -3.33 16.89 -1.75
N GLY A 202 -4.57 17.34 -1.96
CA GLY A 202 -4.95 18.74 -1.79
C GLY A 202 -4.85 19.21 -0.33
N TYR A 203 -4.49 20.47 -0.11
CA TYR A 203 -4.28 21.05 1.22
C TYR A 203 -5.46 20.86 2.20
N PHE A 204 -6.69 20.93 1.70
CA PHE A 204 -7.93 20.68 2.46
C PHE A 204 -8.56 19.32 2.19
N SER A 205 -7.84 18.39 1.56
CA SER A 205 -8.32 17.03 1.34
C SER A 205 -8.51 16.29 2.66
N SER A 206 -9.43 15.32 2.70
CA SER A 206 -9.64 14.50 3.89
C SER A 206 -8.38 13.74 4.31
N CYS A 207 -7.52 13.34 3.37
CA CYS A 207 -6.25 12.70 3.68
C CYS A 207 -5.26 13.65 4.33
N SER A 208 -5.11 14.86 3.80
CA SER A 208 -4.21 15.87 4.38
C SER A 208 -4.69 16.29 5.78
N VAL A 209 -6.00 16.48 5.97
CA VAL A 209 -6.58 16.75 7.29
C VAL A 209 -6.34 15.59 8.27
N ALA A 210 -6.28 14.35 7.78
CA ALA A 210 -5.97 13.16 8.58
C ALA A 210 -4.45 12.90 8.76
N GLY A 211 -3.58 13.73 8.18
CA GLY A 211 -2.13 13.63 8.32
C GLY A 211 -1.45 12.70 7.31
N PHE A 212 -2.03 12.53 6.12
CA PHE A 212 -1.44 11.79 5.00
C PHE A 212 -1.03 12.72 3.85
N ALA A 213 0.12 12.44 3.24
CA ALA A 213 0.66 13.13 2.07
C ALA A 213 0.83 12.12 0.94
N PHE A 214 -0.30 11.71 0.36
CA PHE A 214 -0.33 10.80 -0.78
C PHE A 214 -0.11 11.59 -2.07
N GLU A 215 1.14 11.98 -2.31
CA GLU A 215 1.54 12.78 -3.48
C GLU A 215 1.89 11.91 -4.70
N SER A 216 2.16 10.61 -4.50
CA SER A 216 2.41 9.66 -5.57
C SER A 216 1.16 9.36 -6.41
N GLN A 217 1.39 9.05 -7.68
CA GLN A 217 0.40 8.88 -8.74
C GLN A 217 0.63 7.61 -9.57
N CYS A 218 1.86 7.08 -9.62
CA CYS A 218 2.19 5.99 -10.53
C CYS A 218 2.22 4.61 -9.85
N HIS A 219 1.61 3.64 -10.52
CA HIS A 219 1.67 2.23 -10.15
C HIS A 219 2.73 1.49 -10.97
N THR A 220 3.28 0.43 -10.41
CA THR A 220 3.99 -0.61 -11.18
C THR A 220 3.00 -1.61 -11.75
N GLY A 221 3.47 -2.54 -12.58
CA GLY A 221 2.63 -3.66 -13.04
C GLY A 221 1.40 -3.17 -13.80
N LYS A 222 0.23 -3.75 -13.51
CA LYS A 222 -1.03 -3.47 -14.22
C LYS A 222 -2.08 -2.91 -13.28
N ARG A 223 -2.76 -1.85 -13.73
CA ARG A 223 -3.92 -1.24 -13.08
C ARG A 223 -5.20 -1.85 -13.64
N CYS A 224 -6.04 -2.39 -12.77
CA CYS A 224 -7.34 -2.97 -13.09
C CYS A 224 -8.43 -2.09 -12.46
N VAL A 225 -8.91 -1.09 -13.20
CA VAL A 225 -9.71 0.00 -12.62
C VAL A 225 -11.20 -0.15 -12.95
N TYR A 226 -12.05 -0.15 -11.93
CA TYR A 226 -13.50 -0.03 -12.10
C TYR A 226 -13.91 1.43 -12.23
N ASP A 227 -14.65 1.78 -13.27
CA ASP A 227 -15.08 3.17 -13.50
C ASP A 227 -16.35 3.55 -12.72
N THR A 228 -16.26 3.55 -11.38
CA THR A 228 -17.38 3.87 -10.50
C THR A 228 -17.90 5.31 -10.65
N VAL A 229 -17.06 6.25 -11.07
CA VAL A 229 -17.49 7.62 -11.37
C VAL A 229 -18.46 7.64 -12.55
N GLN A 230 -18.08 7.04 -13.68
CA GLN A 230 -18.92 7.05 -14.87
C GLN A 230 -20.10 6.08 -14.76
N ASP A 231 -19.85 4.86 -14.30
CA ASP A 231 -20.85 3.79 -14.31
C ASP A 231 -21.89 3.93 -13.19
N LYS A 232 -21.50 4.53 -12.05
CA LYS A 232 -22.35 4.64 -10.85
C LYS A 232 -22.59 6.06 -10.38
N GLY A 233 -22.02 7.07 -11.04
CA GLY A 233 -22.15 8.48 -10.64
C GLY A 233 -21.47 8.80 -9.30
N TRP A 234 -20.51 7.97 -8.87
CA TRP A 234 -19.80 8.21 -7.62
C TRP A 234 -18.96 9.49 -7.71
N ARG A 235 -18.81 10.17 -6.57
CA ARG A 235 -17.88 11.28 -6.42
C ARG A 235 -16.62 10.78 -5.73
N LEU A 236 -15.49 11.41 -6.02
CA LEU A 236 -14.25 11.16 -5.28
C LEU A 236 -14.52 11.34 -3.78
N SER A 237 -14.30 10.27 -3.02
CA SER A 237 -14.52 10.28 -1.57
C SER A 237 -13.65 9.21 -0.93
N ILE A 238 -13.03 9.57 0.20
CA ILE A 238 -12.27 8.63 1.03
C ILE A 238 -13.13 7.46 1.56
N THR A 239 -14.45 7.59 1.53
CA THR A 239 -15.35 6.47 1.86
C THR A 239 -15.25 5.33 0.85
N ASN A 240 -14.97 5.65 -0.42
CA ASN A 240 -14.88 4.67 -1.50
C ASN A 240 -13.55 3.92 -1.51
N HIS A 241 -12.59 4.35 -0.69
CA HIS A 241 -11.36 3.61 -0.38
C HIS A 241 -11.61 2.44 0.56
N ARG A 242 -12.68 2.46 1.37
CA ARG A 242 -12.83 1.51 2.47
C ARG A 242 -13.14 0.12 1.92
N ILE A 243 -12.39 -0.89 2.36
CA ILE A 243 -12.58 -2.27 1.89
C ILE A 243 -14.01 -2.82 2.10
N ASN A 244 -14.69 -2.39 3.17
CA ASN A 244 -16.08 -2.76 3.44
C ASN A 244 -17.11 -2.06 2.53
N VAL A 245 -16.71 -1.05 1.78
CA VAL A 245 -17.48 -0.45 0.68
C VAL A 245 -17.10 -1.13 -0.64
N VAL A 246 -15.80 -1.29 -0.89
CA VAL A 246 -15.26 -1.83 -2.15
C VAL A 246 -15.73 -3.25 -2.42
N ILE A 247 -15.71 -4.14 -1.42
CA ILE A 247 -16.14 -5.54 -1.60
C ILE A 247 -17.59 -5.62 -2.09
N PRO A 248 -18.60 -5.16 -1.34
CA PRO A 248 -19.99 -5.33 -1.75
C PRO A 248 -20.41 -4.41 -2.91
N GLN A 249 -19.85 -3.20 -3.00
CA GLN A 249 -20.35 -2.19 -3.95
C GLN A 249 -19.53 -2.09 -5.23
N VAL A 250 -18.35 -2.69 -5.29
CA VAL A 250 -17.51 -2.75 -6.50
C VAL A 250 -17.26 -4.20 -6.88
N LEU A 251 -16.53 -4.97 -6.08
CA LEU A 251 -16.08 -6.30 -6.47
C LEU A 251 -17.24 -7.30 -6.67
N GLU A 252 -18.26 -7.27 -5.81
CA GLU A 252 -19.44 -8.13 -5.93
C GLU A 252 -20.54 -7.54 -6.82
N ALA A 253 -20.50 -6.22 -7.06
CA ALA A 253 -21.57 -5.52 -7.77
C ALA A 253 -21.33 -5.42 -9.29
N TYR A 254 -20.09 -5.54 -9.77
CA TYR A 254 -19.79 -5.59 -11.19
C TYR A 254 -19.80 -7.04 -11.69
N ASN A 255 -20.39 -7.26 -12.87
CA ASN A 255 -20.48 -8.59 -13.49
C ASN A 255 -19.23 -9.00 -14.27
N SER A 256 -18.30 -8.06 -14.50
CA SER A 256 -17.09 -8.27 -15.27
C SER A 256 -15.89 -7.64 -14.59
N THR A 257 -14.75 -8.32 -14.65
CA THR A 257 -13.47 -7.77 -14.21
C THR A 257 -13.00 -6.71 -15.22
N PRO A 258 -12.44 -5.57 -14.76
CA PRO A 258 -11.93 -4.53 -15.65
C PRO A 258 -10.69 -5.04 -16.40
N VAL A 259 -10.41 -4.40 -17.53
CA VAL A 259 -9.17 -4.63 -18.26
C VAL A 259 -8.01 -4.10 -17.42
N CYS A 260 -6.93 -4.89 -17.35
CA CYS A 260 -5.74 -4.55 -16.59
C CYS A 260 -4.65 -4.04 -17.54
N GLU A 261 -4.23 -2.79 -17.39
CA GLU A 261 -3.28 -2.11 -18.29
C GLU A 261 -2.11 -1.52 -17.51
N ALA A 262 -0.92 -1.47 -18.13
CA ALA A 262 0.25 -0.85 -17.52
C ALA A 262 0.15 0.68 -17.59
N ASP A 263 0.76 1.36 -16.61
CA ASP A 263 0.79 2.83 -16.52
C ASP A 263 2.18 3.36 -16.90
N ASP A 264 2.51 3.23 -18.18
CA ASP A 264 3.88 3.44 -18.67
C ASP A 264 4.28 4.92 -18.80
N GLU A 265 3.30 5.82 -18.96
CA GLU A 265 3.53 7.25 -19.18
C GLU A 265 3.44 8.09 -17.90
N CYS A 266 3.13 7.47 -16.75
CA CYS A 266 2.97 8.21 -15.50
C CYS A 266 4.30 8.74 -14.95
N VAL A 267 4.27 10.00 -14.49
CA VAL A 267 5.40 10.69 -13.86
C VAL A 267 5.04 11.13 -12.45
N ASP A 268 5.75 10.58 -11.47
CA ASP A 268 5.62 10.99 -10.08
C ASP A 268 6.37 12.30 -9.81
N CYS A 269 5.81 13.14 -8.94
CA CYS A 269 6.51 14.28 -8.33
C CYS A 269 7.18 15.23 -9.35
N TYR A 270 6.54 15.48 -10.50
CA TYR A 270 7.10 16.25 -11.63
C TYR A 270 7.77 17.58 -11.24
N ASN A 271 7.25 18.28 -10.23
CA ASN A 271 7.78 19.57 -9.79
C ASN A 271 8.99 19.46 -8.84
N TRP A 272 9.38 18.27 -8.40
CA TRP A 272 10.45 18.05 -7.44
C TRP A 272 11.79 17.77 -8.12
N ASN A 273 12.84 18.35 -7.55
CA ASN A 273 14.23 18.08 -7.92
C ASN A 273 14.90 17.17 -6.88
N PHE A 274 15.32 16.01 -7.34
CA PHE A 274 15.97 14.97 -6.53
C PHE A 274 17.46 14.96 -6.81
N HIS A 275 18.28 15.15 -5.77
CA HIS A 275 19.73 15.14 -5.86
C HIS A 275 20.32 14.05 -4.97
N ASN A 276 21.45 13.50 -5.38
CA ASN A 276 22.21 12.54 -4.59
C ASN A 276 23.29 13.29 -3.81
N ASP A 277 23.71 12.72 -2.68
CA ASP A 277 24.93 13.17 -2.02
C ASP A 277 26.10 13.10 -3.01
N ARG A 278 26.91 14.15 -3.06
CA ARG A 278 28.19 14.11 -3.79
C ARG A 278 29.13 13.22 -2.99
N HIS A 279 29.47 12.06 -3.53
CA HIS A 279 30.59 11.24 -3.05
C HIS A 279 31.91 11.99 -3.20
#